data_AF-W6Y5Z8-F1
#
_entry.id   AF-W6Y5Z8-F1
#
_cell.length_a   1.000
_cell.length_b   1.000
_cell.length_c   1.000
_cell.angle_alpha   90.00
_cell.angle_beta   90.00
_cell.angle_gamma   90.00
#
_symmetry.space_group_name_H-M   'P 1'
#
loop_
_entity.id
_entity.type
_entity.pdbx_description
1 polymer ?
#
loop_
_entity_poly.entity_id
_entity_poly.type
_entity_poly.pdbx_seq_one_letter_code
_entity_poly.pdbx_strand_id
1 'polypeptide(L)'
;MFTYLLAYGVLICNEHQYAVYSLDEHLKRYHKLPIQDRRQLQERYSSYTLQPPNHVRAPAPYSAPFAELGPLQDAFRCCCQADCSFLSTSRSWIKKHINQQHGVKLTRWSLRVSTPTQLWRAVKVQTFFRETQYRRYFIVQEPEQPEQPEQPEQPEQLEQPEQPETGQAGQASQQQQQEQEQESYQQRLACLSCECDAVERKDSEAIQRIAEEANAKDRTGWFKRTQWDEHLQAYSDWQLLSYAIRLPSAEEPQLQRVVQLVEELVEEAIQGLGTLSRDTLRWLRSAKLQEPDVRPFSRMQNKASQLRAAQVWARLVCYCLRVVAVDQPAAPAVPELASIARLFPWHGKQKLAAERLWKYLCQSNNSATTIAKQRTYVLRLSHALICQELYGQPFDSAIVYFLAALGIHPETSRLRTAPKFSSILGALVYCVRALAIEIFLLVDKRAEQGAVETKSFLE
;
A
#
# COMPACT_ATOMS: atom_id res chain seq x y z
N MET A 1 0.22 -1.84 -45.17
CA MET A 1 -0.23 -2.75 -44.08
C MET A 1 0.91 -3.03 -43.11
N PHE A 2 2.07 -3.49 -43.58
CA PHE A 2 3.28 -3.63 -42.76
C PHE A 2 4.47 -2.84 -43.33
N THR A 3 5.31 -2.33 -42.44
CA THR A 3 6.61 -1.70 -42.74
C THR A 3 7.74 -2.59 -42.20
N TYR A 4 8.79 -2.83 -42.98
CA TYR A 4 9.94 -3.65 -42.58
C TYR A 4 11.14 -2.78 -42.19
N LEU A 5 11.60 -2.91 -40.94
CA LEU A 5 12.81 -2.23 -40.45
C LEU A 5 14.04 -3.13 -40.62
N LEU A 6 14.68 -3.03 -41.79
CA LEU A 6 15.86 -3.80 -42.18
C LEU A 6 16.96 -3.83 -41.10
N ALA A 7 17.23 -2.70 -40.45
CA ALA A 7 18.27 -2.56 -39.43
C ALA A 7 18.04 -3.39 -38.14
N TYR A 8 16.83 -3.92 -37.95
CA TYR A 8 16.45 -4.73 -36.79
C TYR A 8 15.87 -6.10 -37.16
N GLY A 9 15.60 -6.35 -38.45
CA GLY A 9 14.95 -7.57 -38.93
C GLY A 9 13.51 -7.71 -38.43
N VAL A 10 12.75 -6.61 -38.29
CA VAL A 10 11.37 -6.64 -37.76
C VAL A 10 10.35 -6.10 -38.74
N LEU A 11 9.20 -6.77 -38.80
CA LEU A 11 8.05 -6.38 -39.63
C LEU A 11 6.96 -5.78 -38.73
N ILE A 12 6.75 -4.47 -38.80
CA ILE A 12 5.77 -3.76 -37.98
C ILE A 12 4.41 -3.75 -38.67
N CYS A 13 3.33 -4.04 -37.94
CA CYS A 13 1.97 -3.83 -38.41
C CYS A 13 1.56 -2.36 -38.21
N ASN A 14 1.20 -1.65 -39.27
CA ASN A 14 0.97 -0.21 -39.22
C ASN A 14 -0.37 0.15 -38.52
N GLU A 15 -1.33 -0.77 -38.48
CA GLU A 15 -2.61 -0.62 -37.77
C GLU A 15 -2.45 -0.89 -36.26
N HIS A 16 -1.69 -1.94 -35.91
CA HIS A 16 -1.51 -2.35 -34.52
C HIS A 16 -0.29 -1.71 -33.83
N GLN A 17 0.61 -1.09 -34.61
CA GLN A 17 1.81 -0.37 -34.19
C GLN A 17 2.76 -1.17 -33.30
N TYR A 18 3.04 -2.43 -33.69
CA TYR A 18 4.07 -3.29 -33.10
C TYR A 18 4.63 -4.30 -34.10
N ALA A 19 5.80 -4.86 -33.79
CA ALA A 19 6.51 -5.87 -34.58
C ALA A 19 5.87 -7.26 -34.48
N VAL A 20 5.75 -7.91 -35.63
CA VAL A 20 5.09 -9.20 -35.83
C VAL A 20 6.14 -10.24 -36.22
N TYR A 21 6.18 -11.35 -35.48
CA TYR A 21 7.06 -12.48 -35.76
C TYR A 21 6.35 -13.57 -36.59
N SER A 22 5.25 -14.12 -36.07
CA SER A 22 4.37 -14.99 -36.86
C SER A 22 3.34 -14.15 -37.62
N LEU A 23 3.67 -13.82 -38.88
CA LEU A 23 2.77 -13.05 -39.76
C LEU A 23 1.43 -13.76 -39.98
N ASP A 24 1.43 -15.09 -40.12
CA ASP A 24 0.20 -15.85 -40.36
C ASP A 24 -0.76 -15.80 -39.18
N GLU A 25 -0.27 -16.12 -37.98
CA GLU A 25 -1.10 -16.13 -36.77
C GLU A 25 -1.54 -14.70 -36.42
N HIS A 26 -0.73 -13.68 -36.70
CA HIS A 26 -1.15 -12.29 -36.52
C HIS A 26 -2.29 -11.90 -37.48
N LEU A 27 -2.16 -12.19 -38.78
CA LEU A 27 -3.21 -11.91 -39.78
C LEU A 27 -4.49 -12.71 -39.51
N LYS A 28 -4.36 -13.94 -39.04
CA LYS A 28 -5.48 -14.83 -38.67
C LYS A 28 -6.19 -14.38 -37.40
N ARG A 29 -5.45 -13.96 -36.36
CA ARG A 29 -5.99 -13.66 -35.02
C ARG A 29 -6.50 -12.23 -34.86
N TYR A 30 -5.82 -11.25 -35.45
CA TYR A 30 -6.13 -9.84 -35.29
C TYR A 30 -6.90 -9.28 -36.50
N HIS A 31 -6.38 -9.50 -37.71
CA HIS A 31 -7.01 -9.03 -38.96
C HIS A 31 -8.07 -9.98 -39.53
N LYS A 32 -8.17 -11.21 -39.01
CA LYS A 32 -9.14 -12.26 -39.37
C LYS A 32 -9.19 -12.60 -40.87
N LEU A 33 -8.07 -12.47 -41.58
CA LEU A 33 -8.05 -12.61 -43.04
C LEU A 33 -8.26 -14.06 -43.53
N PRO A 34 -8.99 -14.25 -44.65
CA PRO A 34 -9.05 -15.51 -45.41
C PRO A 34 -7.67 -16.11 -45.73
N ILE A 35 -7.65 -17.43 -45.93
CA ILE A 35 -6.39 -18.18 -46.14
C ILE A 35 -5.67 -17.81 -47.45
N GLN A 36 -6.39 -17.35 -48.47
CA GLN A 36 -5.80 -16.89 -49.74
C GLN A 36 -5.07 -15.57 -49.55
N ASP A 37 -5.71 -14.58 -48.93
CA ASP A 37 -5.14 -13.25 -48.67
C ASP A 37 -3.94 -13.34 -47.71
N ARG A 38 -4.00 -14.22 -46.71
CA ARG A 38 -2.86 -14.51 -45.83
C ARG A 38 -1.66 -15.08 -46.60
N ARG A 39 -1.88 -16.02 -47.53
CA ARG A 39 -0.80 -16.55 -48.38
C ARG A 39 -0.18 -15.48 -49.28
N GLN A 40 -0.99 -14.64 -49.93
CA GLN A 40 -0.48 -13.54 -50.75
C GLN A 40 0.37 -12.56 -49.92
N LEU A 41 -0.03 -12.25 -48.68
CA LEU A 41 0.75 -11.42 -47.78
C LEU A 41 2.02 -12.13 -47.28
N GLN A 42 1.97 -13.42 -46.93
CA GLN A 42 3.16 -14.21 -46.59
C GLN A 42 4.18 -14.20 -47.74
N GLU A 43 3.73 -14.47 -48.97
CA GLU A 43 4.56 -14.51 -50.17
C GLU A 43 5.18 -13.14 -50.46
N ARG A 44 4.38 -12.06 -50.38
CA ARG A 44 4.85 -10.67 -50.53
C ARG A 44 5.93 -10.24 -49.54
N TYR A 45 5.91 -10.77 -48.31
CA TYR A 45 6.90 -10.45 -47.27
C TYR A 45 7.94 -11.58 -47.06
N SER A 46 7.93 -12.63 -47.89
CA SER A 46 8.77 -13.83 -47.74
C SER A 46 10.27 -13.58 -47.92
N SER A 47 10.64 -12.54 -48.69
CA SER A 47 12.02 -12.16 -48.95
C SER A 47 12.70 -11.40 -47.80
N TYR A 48 12.00 -11.15 -46.69
CA TYR A 48 12.53 -10.40 -45.55
C TYR A 48 12.93 -11.33 -44.40
N THR A 49 14.23 -11.35 -44.07
CA THR A 49 14.77 -12.16 -42.96
C THR A 49 14.35 -11.60 -41.60
N LEU A 50 13.25 -12.12 -41.05
CA LEU A 50 12.76 -11.71 -39.74
C LEU A 50 13.58 -12.30 -38.59
N GLN A 51 13.99 -11.46 -37.65
CA GLN A 51 14.73 -11.87 -36.45
C GLN A 51 13.78 -12.39 -35.36
N PRO A 52 14.12 -13.50 -34.66
CA PRO A 52 13.36 -13.96 -33.50
C PRO A 52 13.29 -12.87 -32.41
N PRO A 53 12.16 -12.70 -31.69
CA PRO A 53 11.98 -11.58 -30.75
C PRO A 53 13.06 -11.45 -29.67
N ASN A 54 13.66 -12.57 -29.27
CA ASN A 54 14.76 -12.60 -28.30
C ASN A 54 16.11 -12.11 -28.86
N HIS A 55 16.31 -12.15 -30.18
CA HIS A 55 17.54 -11.78 -30.88
C HIS A 55 17.46 -10.41 -31.56
N VAL A 56 16.27 -9.79 -31.63
CA VAL A 56 16.13 -8.39 -32.04
C VAL A 56 16.94 -7.51 -31.10
N ARG A 57 18.00 -6.89 -31.64
CA ARG A 57 18.83 -5.92 -30.92
C ARG A 57 18.01 -4.70 -30.51
N ALA A 58 18.28 -4.17 -29.33
CA ALA A 58 17.74 -2.87 -28.95
C ALA A 58 18.33 -1.79 -29.87
N PRO A 59 17.54 -0.76 -30.25
CA PRO A 59 18.07 0.49 -30.78
C PRO A 59 19.07 1.13 -29.80
N ALA A 60 19.94 1.99 -30.33
CA ALA A 60 20.79 2.82 -29.49
C ALA A 60 19.92 3.64 -28.51
N PRO A 61 20.29 3.76 -27.21
CA PRO A 61 19.62 4.67 -26.30
C PRO A 61 19.67 6.09 -26.85
N TYR A 62 18.57 6.83 -26.76
CA TYR A 62 18.41 8.15 -27.38
C TYR A 62 18.45 8.09 -28.93
N SER A 63 17.81 7.06 -29.50
CA SER A 63 17.46 7.04 -30.92
C SER A 63 16.21 7.89 -31.20
N ALA A 64 16.05 8.38 -32.44
CA ALA A 64 14.82 9.04 -32.87
C ALA A 64 13.61 8.08 -32.77
N PRO A 65 12.40 8.57 -32.41
CA PRO A 65 11.19 7.76 -32.38
C PRO A 65 10.85 7.09 -33.72
N PHE A 66 10.46 5.81 -33.67
CA PHE A 66 9.92 5.10 -34.82
C PHE A 66 8.44 5.47 -35.00
N ALA A 67 8.10 6.04 -36.16
CA ALA A 67 6.75 6.50 -36.47
C ALA A 67 5.73 5.35 -36.68
N GLU A 68 6.22 4.15 -36.97
CA GLU A 68 5.42 2.94 -37.16
C GLU A 68 5.05 2.25 -35.84
N LEU A 69 5.75 2.56 -34.75
CA LEU A 69 5.50 2.01 -33.42
C LEU A 69 4.48 2.86 -32.64
N GLY A 70 3.92 2.25 -31.59
CA GLY A 70 2.94 2.90 -30.72
C GLY A 70 3.48 4.16 -30.03
N PRO A 71 2.58 4.97 -29.45
CA PRO A 71 2.92 6.25 -28.82
C PRO A 71 3.96 6.10 -27.71
N LEU A 72 4.74 7.17 -27.53
CA LEU A 72 5.79 7.25 -26.52
C LEU A 72 5.22 6.97 -25.12
N GLN A 73 5.87 6.05 -24.40
CA GLN A 73 5.49 5.70 -23.03
C GLN A 73 6.44 6.37 -22.03
N ASP A 74 5.89 6.84 -20.92
CA ASP A 74 6.68 7.33 -19.78
C ASP A 74 7.32 6.15 -19.04
N ALA A 75 8.63 6.21 -18.85
CA ALA A 75 9.39 5.23 -18.08
C ALA A 75 10.41 5.89 -17.15
N PHE A 76 10.98 5.06 -16.28
CA PHE A 76 11.99 5.44 -15.29
C PHE A 76 13.27 4.66 -15.60
N ARG A 77 14.36 5.38 -15.89
CA ARG A 77 15.72 4.82 -15.98
C ARG A 77 16.42 4.95 -14.63
N CYS A 78 16.99 3.87 -14.12
CA CYS A 78 17.82 3.89 -12.93
C CYS A 78 19.06 4.79 -13.10
N CYS A 79 19.46 5.50 -12.05
CA CYS A 79 20.63 6.37 -12.03
C CYS A 79 21.53 6.15 -10.80
N CYS A 80 21.27 5.13 -9.97
CA CYS A 80 22.04 4.85 -8.76
C CYS A 80 23.52 4.49 -9.02
N GLN A 81 23.82 3.91 -10.20
CA GLN A 81 25.17 3.56 -10.66
C GLN A 81 25.26 3.80 -12.17
N ALA A 82 26.47 4.07 -12.69
CA ALA A 82 26.67 4.51 -14.07
C ALA A 82 26.44 3.42 -15.14
N ASP A 83 26.79 2.19 -14.79
CA ASP A 83 26.55 0.95 -15.53
C ASP A 83 25.06 0.52 -15.51
N CYS A 84 24.27 1.05 -14.56
CA CYS A 84 22.89 0.61 -14.40
C CYS A 84 21.98 1.08 -15.55
N SER A 85 21.65 0.12 -16.42
CA SER A 85 20.80 0.29 -17.60
C SER A 85 19.31 -0.02 -17.35
N PHE A 86 18.92 -0.33 -16.11
CA PHE A 86 17.56 -0.79 -15.80
C PHE A 86 16.48 0.25 -16.13
N LEU A 87 15.43 -0.21 -16.81
CA LEU A 87 14.30 0.57 -17.33
C LEU A 87 12.97 -0.07 -16.93
N SER A 88 12.01 0.75 -16.49
CA SER A 88 10.63 0.28 -16.31
C SER A 88 9.60 1.40 -16.46
N THR A 89 8.45 1.10 -17.07
CA THR A 89 7.26 1.97 -17.05
C THR A 89 6.54 1.98 -15.69
N SER A 90 6.88 1.06 -14.77
CA SER A 90 6.24 0.95 -13.45
C SER A 90 7.10 1.51 -12.33
N ARG A 91 6.54 2.52 -11.63
CA ARG A 91 7.12 3.10 -10.39
C ARG A 91 7.36 2.07 -9.28
N SER A 92 6.64 0.95 -9.28
CA SER A 92 6.83 -0.13 -8.30
C SER A 92 8.00 -1.04 -8.67
N TRP A 93 8.24 -1.27 -9.96
CA TRP A 93 9.36 -2.09 -10.43
C TRP A 93 10.70 -1.37 -10.33
N ILE A 94 10.79 -0.07 -10.67
CA ILE A 94 12.04 0.70 -10.49
C ILE A 94 12.44 0.77 -9.00
N LYS A 95 11.48 0.95 -8.09
CA LYS A 95 11.72 0.87 -6.63
C LYS A 95 12.18 -0.51 -6.19
N LYS A 96 11.53 -1.58 -6.66
CA LYS A 96 11.93 -2.96 -6.35
C LYS A 96 13.36 -3.24 -6.83
N HIS A 97 13.69 -2.84 -8.06
CA HIS A 97 15.06 -2.93 -8.59
C HIS A 97 16.07 -2.19 -7.70
N ILE A 98 15.81 -0.92 -7.34
CA ILE A 98 16.76 -0.14 -6.51
C ILE A 98 16.93 -0.74 -5.12
N ASN A 99 15.86 -1.14 -4.46
CA ASN A 99 15.92 -1.77 -3.14
C ASN A 99 16.62 -3.13 -3.16
N GLN A 100 16.65 -3.83 -4.30
CA GLN A 100 17.24 -5.18 -4.43
C GLN A 100 18.64 -5.21 -5.03
N GLN A 101 19.04 -4.21 -5.84
CA GLN A 101 20.31 -4.22 -6.56
C GLN A 101 21.27 -3.14 -6.05
N HIS A 102 20.75 -2.01 -5.55
CA HIS A 102 21.56 -0.87 -5.10
C HIS A 102 21.59 -0.70 -3.58
N GLY A 103 20.91 -1.59 -2.82
CA GLY A 103 20.87 -1.58 -1.35
C GLY A 103 20.15 -0.39 -0.70
N VAL A 104 19.80 0.65 -1.46
CA VAL A 104 19.12 1.86 -0.97
C VAL A 104 17.73 1.49 -0.46
N LYS A 105 17.47 1.72 0.83
CA LYS A 105 16.16 1.48 1.46
C LYS A 105 15.17 2.61 1.12
N LEU A 106 14.69 2.66 -0.13
CA LEU A 106 13.61 3.59 -0.49
C LEU A 106 12.32 3.20 0.22
N THR A 107 11.87 4.07 1.13
CA THR A 107 10.53 3.99 1.71
C THR A 107 9.51 4.60 0.74
N ARG A 108 8.23 4.64 1.14
CA ARG A 108 7.20 5.39 0.43
C ARG A 108 7.45 6.92 0.45
N TRP A 109 8.26 7.41 1.40
CA TRP A 109 8.40 8.83 1.74
C TRP A 109 9.74 9.47 1.35
N SER A 110 10.75 8.66 1.04
CA SER A 110 12.08 9.05 0.51
C SER A 110 12.06 9.70 -0.90
N LEU A 111 10.97 10.38 -1.25
CA LEU A 111 10.68 10.99 -2.55
C LEU A 111 10.03 12.40 -2.45
N ARG A 112 9.73 12.88 -1.24
CA ARG A 112 9.17 14.25 -1.03
C ARG A 112 10.06 15.15 -0.16
N VAL A 113 11.09 14.61 0.50
CA VAL A 113 12.19 15.42 1.03
C VAL A 113 13.19 15.63 -0.11
N SER A 114 13.60 16.87 -0.38
CA SER A 114 14.58 17.23 -1.40
C SER A 114 15.87 16.43 -1.20
N THR A 115 16.39 15.63 -2.15
CA THR A 115 16.45 15.83 -3.62
C THR A 115 16.07 14.57 -4.44
N PRO A 116 14.98 14.58 -5.25
CA PRO A 116 14.58 13.40 -6.04
C PRO A 116 15.43 13.07 -7.29
N THR A 117 16.45 13.87 -7.61
CA THR A 117 17.06 13.95 -8.96
C THR A 117 18.19 12.96 -9.27
N GLN A 118 18.64 12.13 -8.33
CA GLN A 118 19.81 11.25 -8.54
C GLN A 118 19.52 9.74 -8.66
N LEU A 119 18.40 9.21 -8.13
CA LEU A 119 18.18 7.75 -8.08
C LEU A 119 17.53 7.17 -9.34
N TRP A 120 16.71 7.96 -10.03
CA TRP A 120 16.24 7.67 -11.39
C TRP A 120 15.83 8.96 -12.10
N ARG A 121 15.78 8.89 -13.43
CA ARG A 121 15.20 9.94 -14.28
C ARG A 121 13.99 9.43 -15.05
N ALA A 122 13.06 10.34 -15.35
CA ALA A 122 12.03 10.09 -16.36
C ALA A 122 12.68 10.02 -17.75
N VAL A 123 12.17 9.14 -18.61
CA VAL A 123 12.57 8.99 -20.01
C VAL A 123 11.36 8.58 -20.85
N LYS A 124 11.35 8.97 -22.13
CA LYS A 124 10.42 8.39 -23.11
C LYS A 124 10.98 7.08 -23.65
N VAL A 125 10.11 6.09 -23.81
CA VAL A 125 10.48 4.79 -24.38
C VAL A 125 9.48 4.32 -25.45
N GLN A 126 9.99 3.52 -26.39
CA GLN A 126 9.20 2.66 -27.25
C GLN A 126 9.60 1.18 -27.05
N THR A 127 8.88 0.27 -27.70
CA THR A 127 9.19 -1.16 -27.69
C THR A 127 8.67 -1.82 -28.98
N PHE A 128 9.41 -2.78 -29.52
CA PHE A 128 8.97 -3.52 -30.71
C PHE A 128 7.81 -4.49 -30.40
N PHE A 129 7.74 -5.09 -29.22
CA PHE A 129 6.82 -6.21 -28.93
C PHE A 129 5.87 -5.92 -27.78
N ARG A 130 4.57 -6.24 -27.94
CA ARG A 130 3.58 -6.09 -26.87
C ARG A 130 3.53 -7.28 -25.90
N GLU A 131 3.92 -8.48 -26.33
CA GLU A 131 3.90 -9.69 -25.48
C GLU A 131 4.87 -9.57 -24.30
N THR A 132 4.43 -9.95 -23.10
CA THR A 132 5.18 -9.77 -21.84
C THR A 132 6.55 -10.46 -21.85
N GLN A 133 6.64 -11.63 -22.49
CA GLN A 133 7.87 -12.41 -22.66
C GLN A 133 8.93 -11.75 -23.56
N TYR A 134 8.53 -10.88 -24.49
CA TYR A 134 9.42 -10.26 -25.49
C TYR A 134 9.50 -8.73 -25.37
N ARG A 135 8.74 -8.11 -24.47
CA ARG A 135 8.66 -6.65 -24.31
C ARG A 135 9.93 -6.08 -23.68
N ARG A 136 10.84 -5.60 -24.53
CA ARG A 136 12.03 -4.82 -24.15
C ARG A 136 11.81 -3.36 -24.52
N TYR A 137 11.90 -2.45 -23.54
CA TYR A 137 11.81 -1.01 -23.78
C TYR A 137 13.19 -0.43 -24.14
N PHE A 138 13.23 0.51 -25.07
CA PHE A 138 14.42 1.29 -25.40
C PHE A 138 14.12 2.78 -25.30
N ILE A 139 15.13 3.57 -24.90
CA ILE A 139 15.01 5.02 -24.71
C ILE A 139 15.07 5.70 -26.07
N VAL A 140 14.10 6.57 -26.34
CA VAL A 140 14.11 7.46 -27.51
C VAL A 140 14.36 8.90 -27.08
N GLN A 141 14.88 9.70 -28.01
CA GLN A 141 14.90 11.16 -27.86
C GLN A 141 13.46 11.70 -27.84
N GLU A 142 13.22 12.70 -27.01
CA GLU A 142 12.21 13.70 -27.34
C GLU A 142 12.78 14.55 -28.50
N PRO A 143 11.97 15.04 -29.46
CA PRO A 143 12.49 15.82 -30.58
C PRO A 143 13.03 17.17 -30.09
N GLU A 144 14.34 17.22 -29.85
CA GLU A 144 15.09 18.38 -29.39
C GLU A 144 15.24 19.43 -30.51
N GLN A 145 15.21 20.71 -30.14
CA GLN A 145 15.87 21.76 -30.94
C GLN A 145 17.40 21.69 -30.67
N PRO A 146 18.26 22.19 -31.57
CA PRO A 146 19.72 21.91 -31.53
C PRO A 146 20.41 22.35 -30.22
N GLU A 147 21.57 21.80 -29.83
CA GLU A 147 22.59 21.09 -30.63
C GLU A 147 23.50 20.17 -29.77
N GLN A 148 24.35 19.34 -30.40
CA GLN A 148 25.42 18.49 -29.81
C GLN A 148 26.82 19.08 -30.20
N PRO A 149 28.02 18.46 -30.01
CA PRO A 149 28.46 17.18 -29.39
C PRO A 149 29.59 17.40 -28.31
N GLU A 150 30.55 16.54 -27.91
CA GLU A 150 31.28 15.40 -28.55
C GLU A 150 31.97 14.43 -27.53
N GLN A 151 32.66 13.38 -28.01
CA GLN A 151 33.24 12.23 -27.25
C GLN A 151 34.81 12.22 -27.35
N PRO A 152 35.66 11.14 -27.30
CA PRO A 152 35.53 9.66 -27.06
C PRO A 152 36.57 9.14 -25.98
N GLU A 153 37.08 7.89 -25.76
CA GLU A 153 36.81 6.45 -26.06
C GLU A 153 37.63 5.52 -25.07
N GLN A 154 37.20 4.31 -24.64
CA GLN A 154 37.50 2.89 -25.06
C GLN A 154 38.96 2.33 -24.87
N PRO A 155 39.25 0.98 -24.86
CA PRO A 155 38.39 -0.24 -24.72
C PRO A 155 38.94 -1.45 -23.83
N GLU A 156 38.13 -2.55 -23.76
CA GLU A 156 38.48 -4.01 -23.57
C GLU A 156 39.07 -4.56 -22.22
N GLN A 157 39.17 -5.87 -21.86
CA GLN A 157 38.88 -7.25 -22.41
C GLN A 157 38.40 -8.20 -21.22
N LEU A 158 37.59 -9.27 -21.35
CA LEU A 158 37.82 -10.74 -21.63
C LEU A 158 38.93 -11.43 -20.79
N GLU A 159 38.82 -12.65 -20.19
CA GLU A 159 38.12 -13.93 -20.55
C GLU A 159 37.71 -14.84 -19.30
N GLN A 160 37.48 -16.17 -19.44
CA GLN A 160 37.12 -17.19 -18.39
C GLN A 160 38.05 -18.47 -18.48
N PRO A 161 37.89 -19.66 -17.81
CA PRO A 161 36.93 -20.20 -16.80
C PRO A 161 37.51 -21.15 -15.66
N GLU A 162 36.63 -21.95 -15.01
CA GLU A 162 36.82 -23.27 -14.32
C GLU A 162 37.23 -23.41 -12.80
N GLN A 163 37.15 -24.66 -12.27
CA GLN A 163 37.03 -25.11 -10.85
C GLN A 163 38.10 -26.21 -10.49
N PRO A 164 38.13 -26.95 -9.34
CA PRO A 164 37.37 -26.94 -8.05
C PRO A 164 38.32 -26.78 -6.80
N GLU A 165 38.36 -27.45 -5.61
CA GLU A 165 37.80 -28.67 -4.95
C GLU A 165 37.66 -28.60 -3.39
N THR A 166 36.85 -29.52 -2.85
CA THR A 166 36.71 -30.18 -1.50
C THR A 166 37.28 -29.66 -0.16
N GLY A 167 36.46 -29.83 0.90
CA GLY A 167 36.86 -30.31 2.24
C GLY A 167 36.32 -29.48 3.43
N GLN A 168 35.83 -30.02 4.56
CA GLN A 168 35.49 -31.40 4.98
C GLN A 168 34.34 -31.36 6.03
N ALA A 169 33.69 -32.50 6.31
CA ALA A 169 32.68 -32.65 7.38
C ALA A 169 33.33 -32.78 8.79
N GLY A 170 32.64 -32.63 9.92
CA GLY A 170 31.23 -32.28 10.18
C GLY A 170 30.74 -32.89 11.51
N GLN A 171 29.75 -32.27 12.18
CA GLN A 171 29.13 -32.75 13.44
C GLN A 171 27.74 -32.10 13.63
N ALA A 172 26.69 -32.64 12.98
CA ALA A 172 25.39 -31.96 12.94
C ALA A 172 24.14 -32.87 12.89
N SER A 173 24.33 -34.19 12.82
CA SER A 173 23.34 -35.16 12.32
C SER A 173 22.08 -35.41 13.15
N GLN A 174 21.91 -34.75 14.30
CA GLN A 174 20.72 -34.86 15.16
C GLN A 174 20.02 -33.52 15.41
N GLN A 175 20.75 -32.40 15.45
CA GLN A 175 20.13 -31.06 15.40
C GLN A 175 19.54 -30.79 14.02
N GLN A 176 20.25 -31.14 12.94
CA GLN A 176 19.78 -30.93 11.57
C GLN A 176 18.44 -31.59 11.26
N GLN A 177 18.08 -32.71 11.88
CA GLN A 177 16.77 -33.33 11.64
C GLN A 177 15.63 -32.53 12.29
N GLN A 178 15.82 -32.04 13.52
CA GLN A 178 14.83 -31.17 14.18
C GLN A 178 14.77 -29.80 13.50
N GLU A 179 15.91 -29.23 13.11
CA GLU A 179 15.98 -27.97 12.37
C GLU A 179 15.32 -28.10 10.99
N GLN A 180 15.56 -29.18 10.24
CA GLN A 180 14.93 -29.42 8.94
C GLN A 180 13.42 -29.66 9.07
N GLU A 181 12.94 -30.40 10.09
CA GLU A 181 11.50 -30.54 10.33
C GLU A 181 10.84 -29.20 10.71
N GLN A 182 11.55 -28.37 11.49
CA GLN A 182 11.05 -27.09 11.97
C GLN A 182 11.13 -25.98 10.91
N GLU A 183 12.17 -25.96 10.07
CA GLU A 183 12.22 -25.17 8.82
C GLU A 183 11.13 -25.64 7.85
N SER A 184 10.96 -26.94 7.65
CA SER A 184 9.91 -27.50 6.80
C SER A 184 8.51 -27.12 7.32
N TYR A 185 8.32 -27.05 8.64
CA TYR A 185 7.08 -26.55 9.24
C TYR A 185 6.90 -25.04 9.06
N GLN A 186 7.96 -24.23 9.24
CA GLN A 186 7.92 -22.79 8.96
C GLN A 186 7.68 -22.49 7.47
N GLN A 187 8.28 -23.25 6.56
CA GLN A 187 8.03 -23.17 5.12
C GLN A 187 6.59 -23.56 4.78
N ARG A 188 6.02 -24.61 5.39
CA ARG A 188 4.58 -24.94 5.27
C ARG A 188 3.70 -23.78 5.76
N LEU A 189 3.99 -23.18 6.92
CA LEU A 189 3.26 -22.02 7.42
C LEU A 189 3.39 -20.78 6.52
N ALA A 190 4.58 -20.52 5.98
CA ALA A 190 4.83 -19.42 5.06
C ALA A 190 4.12 -19.64 3.71
N CYS A 191 4.08 -20.88 3.22
CA CYS A 191 3.32 -21.26 2.03
C CYS A 191 1.82 -21.05 2.26
N LEU A 192 1.27 -21.59 3.35
CA LEU A 192 -0.13 -21.39 3.73
C LEU A 192 -0.48 -19.90 3.94
N SER A 193 0.42 -19.09 4.51
CA SER A 193 0.22 -17.64 4.61
C SER A 193 0.21 -16.98 3.23
N CYS A 194 1.17 -17.32 2.35
CA CYS A 194 1.25 -16.78 0.99
C CYS A 194 0.03 -17.18 0.13
N GLU A 195 -0.50 -18.39 0.35
CA GLU A 195 -1.75 -18.90 -0.24
C GLU A 195 -2.96 -18.15 0.31
N CYS A 196 -3.07 -17.94 1.63
CA CYS A 196 -4.11 -17.10 2.22
C CYS A 196 -4.05 -15.68 1.66
N ASP A 197 -2.87 -15.06 1.61
CA ASP A 197 -2.65 -13.74 1.02
C ASP A 197 -2.98 -13.74 -0.49
N ALA A 198 -2.82 -14.87 -1.20
CA ALA A 198 -3.17 -15.01 -2.61
C ALA A 198 -4.67 -15.18 -2.82
N VAL A 199 -5.39 -15.79 -1.88
CA VAL A 199 -6.86 -15.81 -1.85
C VAL A 199 -7.40 -14.43 -1.48
N GLU A 200 -6.91 -13.78 -0.40
CA GLU A 200 -7.27 -12.40 -0.03
C GLU A 200 -7.05 -11.43 -1.21
N ARG A 201 -5.98 -11.62 -2.02
CA ARG A 201 -5.73 -10.87 -3.26
C ARG A 201 -6.72 -11.22 -4.39
N LYS A 202 -6.90 -12.50 -4.73
CA LYS A 202 -7.83 -12.94 -5.79
C LYS A 202 -9.27 -12.49 -5.52
N ASP A 203 -9.71 -12.56 -4.26
CA ASP A 203 -11.02 -12.08 -3.84
C ASP A 203 -11.10 -10.55 -3.94
N SER A 204 -10.05 -9.83 -3.52
CA SER A 204 -9.95 -8.37 -3.69
C SER A 204 -9.96 -7.93 -5.16
N GLU A 205 -9.41 -8.74 -6.07
CA GLU A 205 -9.39 -8.55 -7.53
C GLU A 205 -10.71 -8.95 -8.21
N ALA A 206 -11.42 -9.95 -7.68
CA ALA A 206 -12.77 -10.32 -8.12
C ALA A 206 -13.79 -9.25 -7.69
N ILE A 207 -13.75 -8.84 -6.41
CA ILE A 207 -14.52 -7.72 -5.86
C ILE A 207 -14.19 -6.42 -6.62
N GLN A 208 -12.94 -6.23 -7.05
CA GLN A 208 -12.57 -5.09 -7.89
C GLN A 208 -13.26 -5.13 -9.25
N ARG A 209 -13.19 -6.25 -9.99
CA ARG A 209 -13.85 -6.37 -11.30
C ARG A 209 -15.35 -6.17 -11.22
N ILE A 210 -16.03 -6.80 -10.27
CA ILE A 210 -17.47 -6.61 -10.00
C ILE A 210 -17.79 -5.13 -9.71
N ALA A 211 -16.93 -4.42 -8.98
CA ALA A 211 -17.13 -3.01 -8.67
C ALA A 211 -16.68 -2.04 -9.78
N GLU A 212 -15.83 -2.48 -10.71
CA GLU A 212 -15.47 -1.75 -11.94
C GLU A 212 -16.59 -1.89 -12.99
N GLU A 213 -17.25 -3.05 -13.06
CA GLU A 213 -18.46 -3.28 -13.86
C GLU A 213 -19.66 -2.43 -13.35
N ALA A 214 -19.80 -2.25 -12.03
CA ALA A 214 -20.82 -1.39 -11.42
C ALA A 214 -20.57 0.14 -11.60
N ASN A 215 -19.35 0.54 -12.01
CA ASN A 215 -18.84 1.91 -11.88
C ASN A 215 -19.58 2.94 -12.76
N ALA A 216 -20.15 2.51 -13.90
CA ALA A 216 -20.67 3.43 -14.92
C ALA A 216 -22.02 4.09 -14.59
N LYS A 217 -22.81 3.56 -13.63
CA LYS A 217 -24.15 4.06 -13.31
C LYS A 217 -24.48 4.17 -11.83
N ASP A 218 -23.83 3.39 -10.96
CA ASP A 218 -24.26 3.29 -9.57
C ASP A 218 -23.58 4.32 -8.66
N ARG A 219 -24.16 5.53 -8.56
CA ARG A 219 -23.96 6.41 -7.39
C ARG A 219 -24.68 5.79 -6.19
N THR A 220 -24.11 4.68 -5.73
CA THR A 220 -24.68 3.76 -4.73
C THR A 220 -25.24 4.49 -3.52
N GLY A 221 -26.28 3.92 -2.93
CA GLY A 221 -26.86 4.40 -1.67
C GLY A 221 -25.83 4.53 -0.53
N TRP A 222 -24.68 3.86 -0.64
CA TRP A 222 -23.52 4.07 0.23
C TRP A 222 -23.03 5.52 0.23
N PHE A 223 -22.64 6.08 -0.93
CA PHE A 223 -22.10 7.44 -0.98
C PHE A 223 -23.12 8.50 -0.56
N LYS A 224 -24.39 8.35 -0.99
CA LYS A 224 -25.49 9.21 -0.53
C LYS A 224 -25.72 9.14 0.99
N ARG A 225 -25.46 7.99 1.62
CA ARG A 225 -25.59 7.79 3.07
C ARG A 225 -24.38 8.28 3.85
N THR A 226 -23.18 8.22 3.27
CA THR A 226 -21.94 8.63 3.96
C THR A 226 -21.54 10.08 3.70
N GLN A 227 -22.06 10.74 2.66
CA GLN A 227 -21.75 12.13 2.29
C GLN A 227 -20.25 12.41 2.11
N TRP A 228 -19.44 11.38 1.85
CA TRP A 228 -17.99 11.51 1.71
C TRP A 228 -17.59 12.32 0.48
N ASP A 229 -18.35 12.22 -0.62
CA ASP A 229 -18.09 13.01 -1.83
C ASP A 229 -18.38 14.50 -1.62
N GLU A 230 -19.28 14.87 -0.70
CA GLU A 230 -19.52 16.26 -0.27
C GLU A 230 -18.45 16.72 0.73
N HIS A 231 -18.25 16.00 1.84
CA HIS A 231 -17.30 16.38 2.89
C HIS A 231 -15.85 16.51 2.38
N LEU A 232 -15.41 15.61 1.50
CA LEU A 232 -14.02 15.61 1.05
C LEU A 232 -13.70 16.72 0.03
N GLN A 233 -14.69 17.47 -0.48
CA GLN A 233 -14.44 18.67 -1.28
C GLN A 233 -13.76 19.79 -0.48
N ALA A 234 -13.78 19.73 0.86
CA ALA A 234 -13.02 20.65 1.71
C ALA A 234 -11.49 20.48 1.62
N TYR A 235 -10.98 19.41 0.99
CA TYR A 235 -9.55 19.13 0.89
C TYR A 235 -9.06 19.24 -0.55
N SER A 236 -8.13 20.16 -0.80
CA SER A 236 -7.44 20.31 -2.08
C SER A 236 -6.46 19.17 -2.40
N ASP A 237 -5.90 18.50 -1.38
CA ASP A 237 -5.03 17.32 -1.55
C ASP A 237 -5.53 16.11 -0.72
N TRP A 238 -6.24 15.21 -1.41
CA TRP A 238 -6.68 13.92 -0.86
C TRP A 238 -5.52 12.95 -0.59
N GLN A 239 -4.37 13.09 -1.27
CA GLN A 239 -3.17 12.31 -0.96
C GLN A 239 -2.55 12.76 0.36
N LEU A 240 -2.57 14.06 0.65
CA LEU A 240 -2.09 14.61 1.92
C LEU A 240 -2.99 14.19 3.09
N LEU A 241 -4.32 14.18 2.90
CA LEU A 241 -5.24 13.63 3.90
C LEU A 241 -4.99 12.11 4.10
N SER A 242 -4.83 11.36 3.00
CA SER A 242 -4.45 9.94 3.07
C SER A 242 -3.06 9.70 3.68
N TYR A 243 -2.15 10.68 3.64
CA TYR A 243 -0.83 10.65 4.27
C TYR A 243 -0.94 10.93 5.77
N ALA A 244 -1.79 11.86 6.20
CA ALA A 244 -1.99 12.19 7.61
C ALA A 244 -2.51 10.98 8.42
N ILE A 245 -3.36 10.14 7.81
CA ILE A 245 -3.96 8.95 8.43
C ILE A 245 -3.15 7.64 8.30
N ARG A 246 -1.87 7.68 7.93
CA ARG A 246 -1.04 6.46 7.72
C ARG A 246 -0.49 5.87 9.03
N LEU A 247 -0.10 4.59 9.01
CA LEU A 247 0.82 4.06 10.02
C LEU A 247 2.20 4.72 9.87
N PRO A 248 2.88 5.05 10.99
CA PRO A 248 4.14 5.80 10.97
C PRO A 248 5.30 5.08 10.31
N SER A 249 6.22 5.85 9.74
CA SER A 249 7.53 5.37 9.30
C SER A 249 8.55 5.34 10.47
N ALA A 250 9.76 4.84 10.20
CA ALA A 250 10.89 4.93 11.14
C ALA A 250 11.35 6.39 11.41
N GLU A 251 10.87 7.36 10.62
CA GLU A 251 11.12 8.79 10.82
C GLU A 251 10.20 9.39 11.92
N GLU A 252 9.22 8.62 12.41
CA GLU A 252 8.18 9.09 13.36
C GLU A 252 8.16 8.25 14.67
N PRO A 253 9.28 8.15 15.42
CA PRO A 253 9.41 7.20 16.54
C PRO A 253 8.39 7.42 17.67
N GLN A 254 8.00 8.67 17.94
CA GLN A 254 6.92 8.99 18.89
C GLN A 254 5.59 8.34 18.49
N LEU A 255 5.29 8.30 17.19
CA LEU A 255 4.09 7.66 16.67
C LEU A 255 4.25 6.13 16.61
N GLN A 256 5.46 5.60 16.37
CA GLN A 256 5.72 4.17 16.49
C GLN A 256 5.45 3.66 17.91
N ARG A 257 5.86 4.41 18.95
CA ARG A 257 5.51 4.08 20.34
C ARG A 257 4.00 4.13 20.60
N VAL A 258 3.27 5.01 19.91
CA VAL A 258 1.79 5.07 19.98
C VAL A 258 1.13 3.85 19.35
N VAL A 259 1.66 3.34 18.23
CA VAL A 259 1.18 2.08 17.64
C VAL A 259 1.34 0.94 18.64
N GLN A 260 2.53 0.79 19.24
CA GLN A 260 2.78 -0.20 20.29
C GLN A 260 1.81 -0.05 21.47
N LEU A 261 1.64 1.16 22.02
CA LEU A 261 0.72 1.41 23.14
C LEU A 261 -0.75 1.07 22.82
N VAL A 262 -1.19 1.25 21.57
CA VAL A 262 -2.54 0.88 21.12
C VAL A 262 -2.66 -0.64 20.90
N GLU A 263 -1.64 -1.28 20.36
CA GLU A 263 -1.59 -2.74 20.20
C GLU A 263 -1.56 -3.46 21.56
N GLU A 264 -0.76 -2.96 22.51
CA GLU A 264 -0.73 -3.34 23.93
C GLU A 264 -2.15 -3.22 24.55
N LEU A 265 -2.72 -2.01 24.55
CA LEU A 265 -4.06 -1.74 25.11
C LEU A 265 -5.17 -2.63 24.52
N VAL A 266 -5.16 -2.86 23.21
CA VAL A 266 -6.19 -3.66 22.53
C VAL A 266 -6.01 -5.15 22.84
N GLU A 267 -4.79 -5.68 22.87
CA GLU A 267 -4.57 -7.09 23.23
C GLU A 267 -4.91 -7.37 24.69
N GLU A 268 -4.56 -6.48 25.62
CA GLU A 268 -4.90 -6.62 27.04
C GLU A 268 -6.41 -6.56 27.29
N ALA A 269 -7.13 -5.64 26.62
CA ALA A 269 -8.59 -5.61 26.63
C ALA A 269 -9.22 -6.94 26.17
N ILE A 270 -8.59 -7.58 25.18
CA ILE A 270 -9.06 -8.85 24.59
C ILE A 270 -8.72 -10.06 25.46
N GLN A 271 -7.58 -10.03 26.18
CA GLN A 271 -7.29 -11.00 27.25
C GLN A 271 -8.30 -10.84 28.41
N GLY A 272 -8.62 -9.60 28.77
CA GLY A 272 -9.60 -9.25 29.79
C GLY A 272 -11.00 -9.82 29.56
N LEU A 273 -11.40 -10.14 28.32
CA LEU A 273 -12.72 -10.72 28.01
C LEU A 273 -13.05 -11.98 28.83
N GLY A 274 -12.03 -12.74 29.22
CA GLY A 274 -12.20 -13.96 30.03
C GLY A 274 -12.73 -13.73 31.46
N THR A 275 -12.70 -12.49 31.97
CA THR A 275 -13.20 -12.17 33.32
C THR A 275 -14.62 -11.58 33.33
N LEU A 276 -15.25 -11.42 32.16
CA LEU A 276 -16.58 -10.83 32.02
C LEU A 276 -17.68 -11.90 31.94
N SER A 277 -18.89 -11.54 32.39
CA SER A 277 -20.05 -12.40 32.25
C SER A 277 -20.41 -12.61 30.76
N ARG A 278 -20.99 -13.77 30.44
CA ARG A 278 -21.45 -14.08 29.08
C ARG A 278 -22.41 -13.02 28.55
N ASP A 279 -23.27 -12.45 29.38
CA ASP A 279 -24.26 -11.46 28.96
C ASP A 279 -23.66 -10.07 28.79
N THR A 280 -22.68 -9.67 29.62
CA THR A 280 -21.86 -8.46 29.38
C THR A 280 -21.19 -8.52 28.00
N LEU A 281 -20.62 -9.68 27.64
CA LEU A 281 -20.02 -9.90 26.33
C LEU A 281 -21.04 -9.88 25.18
N ARG A 282 -22.29 -10.32 25.41
CA ARG A 282 -23.36 -10.27 24.40
C ARG A 282 -23.90 -8.85 24.18
N TRP A 283 -24.06 -8.08 25.24
CA TRP A 283 -24.38 -6.64 25.16
C TRP A 283 -23.30 -5.89 24.39
N LEU A 284 -22.03 -6.07 24.76
CA LEU A 284 -20.88 -5.48 24.06
C LEU A 284 -20.85 -5.79 22.56
N ARG A 285 -21.25 -7.01 22.16
CA ARG A 285 -21.31 -7.40 20.75
C ARG A 285 -22.48 -6.78 20.00
N SER A 286 -23.54 -6.36 20.69
CA SER A 286 -24.74 -5.84 20.05
C SER A 286 -24.48 -4.55 19.27
N ALA A 287 -25.29 -4.34 18.24
CA ALA A 287 -25.38 -3.07 17.50
C ALA A 287 -26.71 -2.34 17.81
N LYS A 288 -27.47 -2.82 18.80
CA LYS A 288 -28.77 -2.31 19.22
C LYS A 288 -28.75 -2.06 20.73
N LEU A 289 -29.23 -0.90 21.17
CA LEU A 289 -29.26 -0.52 22.57
C LEU A 289 -30.19 -1.39 23.44
N GLN A 290 -31.23 -1.98 22.84
CA GLN A 290 -32.33 -2.64 23.57
C GLN A 290 -32.31 -4.18 23.54
N GLU A 291 -31.33 -4.80 22.88
CA GLU A 291 -31.18 -6.27 22.87
C GLU A 291 -29.71 -6.73 22.84
N PRO A 292 -29.33 -7.76 23.60
CA PRO A 292 -27.99 -8.37 23.53
C PRO A 292 -27.88 -9.33 22.33
N ASP A 293 -26.71 -9.39 21.67
CA ASP A 293 -26.45 -10.32 20.57
C ASP A 293 -26.63 -11.78 21.04
N VAL A 294 -26.98 -12.69 20.12
CA VAL A 294 -27.09 -14.14 20.41
C VAL A 294 -25.72 -14.73 20.79
N ARG A 295 -24.62 -14.15 20.29
CA ARG A 295 -23.24 -14.59 20.53
C ARG A 295 -22.51 -13.60 21.46
N PRO A 296 -21.56 -14.03 22.30
CA PRO A 296 -20.69 -13.11 23.03
C PRO A 296 -19.68 -12.43 22.09
N PHE A 297 -19.22 -11.23 22.45
CA PHE A 297 -18.00 -10.64 21.91
C PHE A 297 -16.80 -11.51 22.29
N SER A 298 -15.82 -11.62 21.40
CA SER A 298 -14.70 -12.55 21.56
C SER A 298 -13.48 -12.08 20.77
N ARG A 299 -12.30 -12.55 21.20
CA ARG A 299 -11.06 -12.53 20.41
C ARG A 299 -11.32 -12.96 18.95
N MET A 300 -10.67 -12.29 17.99
CA MET A 300 -10.63 -12.76 16.59
C MET A 300 -9.85 -14.07 16.48
N GLN A 301 -10.30 -15.00 15.63
CA GLN A 301 -9.65 -16.29 15.41
C GLN A 301 -8.20 -16.13 14.90
N ASN A 302 -7.95 -15.16 14.02
CA ASN A 302 -6.61 -14.87 13.48
C ASN A 302 -5.99 -13.67 14.22
N LYS A 303 -4.86 -13.90 14.91
CA LYS A 303 -4.07 -12.85 15.59
C LYS A 303 -3.62 -11.73 14.65
N ALA A 304 -3.26 -12.05 13.40
CA ALA A 304 -2.89 -11.04 12.40
C ALA A 304 -4.08 -10.16 12.02
N SER A 305 -5.30 -10.70 11.93
CA SER A 305 -6.50 -9.87 11.74
C SER A 305 -6.82 -9.00 12.94
N GLN A 306 -6.58 -9.48 14.17
CA GLN A 306 -6.69 -8.68 15.40
C GLN A 306 -5.68 -7.51 15.41
N LEU A 307 -4.43 -7.77 15.05
CA LEU A 307 -3.36 -6.78 14.95
C LEU A 307 -3.68 -5.74 13.87
N ARG A 308 -4.11 -6.18 12.67
CA ARG A 308 -4.61 -5.32 11.59
C ARG A 308 -5.77 -4.44 12.07
N ALA A 309 -6.62 -4.91 12.99
CA ALA A 309 -7.68 -4.11 13.60
C ALA A 309 -7.15 -3.05 14.57
N ALA A 310 -6.28 -3.44 15.52
CA ALA A 310 -5.62 -2.51 16.45
C ALA A 310 -4.89 -1.38 15.69
N GLN A 311 -4.27 -1.72 14.56
CA GLN A 311 -3.63 -0.76 13.67
C GLN A 311 -4.59 0.22 12.96
N VAL A 312 -5.86 -0.13 12.74
CA VAL A 312 -6.88 0.83 12.27
C VAL A 312 -7.16 1.87 13.36
N TRP A 313 -7.22 1.48 14.64
CA TRP A 313 -7.34 2.44 15.75
C TRP A 313 -6.05 3.24 15.95
N ALA A 314 -4.88 2.61 15.87
CA ALA A 314 -3.60 3.29 15.99
C ALA A 314 -3.43 4.39 14.93
N ARG A 315 -3.93 4.17 13.70
CA ARG A 315 -3.97 5.19 12.64
C ARG A 315 -4.81 6.42 13.00
N LEU A 316 -5.93 6.25 13.72
CA LEU A 316 -6.73 7.38 14.24
C LEU A 316 -5.94 8.15 15.30
N VAL A 317 -5.31 7.46 16.25
CA VAL A 317 -4.51 8.10 17.31
C VAL A 317 -3.28 8.81 16.72
N CYS A 318 -2.58 8.18 15.77
CA CYS A 318 -1.48 8.82 15.04
C CYS A 318 -1.94 10.02 14.21
N TYR A 319 -3.15 10.00 13.63
CA TYR A 319 -3.70 11.14 12.91
C TYR A 319 -3.98 12.32 13.85
N CYS A 320 -4.66 12.07 14.97
CA CYS A 320 -4.90 13.05 16.04
C CYS A 320 -3.58 13.70 16.52
N LEU A 321 -2.52 12.89 16.66
CA LEU A 321 -1.21 13.37 17.08
C LEU A 321 -0.48 14.18 16.01
N ARG A 322 -0.53 13.79 14.72
CA ARG A 322 0.00 14.61 13.63
C ARG A 322 -0.70 15.96 13.53
N VAL A 323 -2.01 16.01 13.77
CA VAL A 323 -2.78 17.27 13.78
C VAL A 323 -2.31 18.21 14.90
N VAL A 324 -2.19 17.74 16.16
CA VAL A 324 -1.69 18.63 17.23
C VAL A 324 -0.21 18.98 17.05
N ALA A 325 0.60 18.09 16.47
CA ALA A 325 2.03 18.32 16.26
C ALA A 325 2.34 19.50 15.34
N VAL A 326 1.43 19.91 14.45
CA VAL A 326 1.58 21.13 13.63
C VAL A 326 1.72 22.38 14.50
N ASP A 327 1.00 22.44 15.63
CA ASP A 327 1.01 23.57 16.56
C ASP A 327 2.19 23.53 17.56
N GLN A 328 3.09 22.53 17.49
CA GLN A 328 4.10 22.26 18.52
C GLN A 328 5.53 22.63 18.07
N PRO A 329 6.23 23.53 18.78
CA PRO A 329 7.56 24.02 18.37
C PRO A 329 8.69 22.97 18.49
N ALA A 330 8.41 21.78 19.04
CA ALA A 330 9.36 20.69 19.20
C ALA A 330 9.08 19.49 18.27
N ALA A 331 8.11 19.61 17.35
CA ALA A 331 7.83 18.59 16.35
C ALA A 331 8.58 18.87 15.03
N PRO A 332 8.92 17.85 14.23
CA PRO A 332 9.27 18.06 12.82
C PRO A 332 8.00 18.49 12.09
N ALA A 333 7.79 19.81 11.98
CA ALA A 333 6.65 20.38 11.28
C ALA A 333 6.67 19.94 9.81
N VAL A 334 5.55 19.35 9.36
CA VAL A 334 5.25 19.09 7.96
C VAL A 334 4.24 20.17 7.54
N PRO A 335 4.67 21.34 7.03
CA PRO A 335 3.84 22.54 6.98
C PRO A 335 2.58 22.38 6.14
N GLU A 336 2.60 21.47 5.18
CA GLU A 336 1.46 21.09 4.33
C GLU A 336 0.27 20.62 5.19
N LEU A 337 0.52 19.90 6.28
CA LEU A 337 -0.51 19.38 7.19
C LEU A 337 -1.29 20.48 7.92
N ALA A 338 -0.84 21.73 7.92
CA ALA A 338 -1.57 22.84 8.54
C ALA A 338 -2.95 23.08 7.92
N SER A 339 -3.14 22.74 6.63
CA SER A 339 -4.45 22.74 5.97
C SER A 339 -5.44 21.76 6.64
N ILE A 340 -4.99 20.52 6.84
CA ILE A 340 -5.76 19.42 7.44
C ILE A 340 -5.96 19.65 8.94
N ALA A 341 -4.94 20.17 9.64
CA ALA A 341 -5.00 20.39 11.08
C ALA A 341 -6.05 21.43 11.49
N ARG A 342 -6.28 22.45 10.66
CA ARG A 342 -7.34 23.46 10.83
C ARG A 342 -8.75 22.91 10.64
N LEU A 343 -8.91 21.86 9.85
CA LEU A 343 -10.21 21.26 9.50
C LEU A 343 -10.57 20.06 10.37
N PHE A 344 -9.68 19.61 11.27
CA PHE A 344 -9.96 18.48 12.14
C PHE A 344 -11.03 18.82 13.20
N PRO A 345 -12.12 18.04 13.32
CA PRO A 345 -13.25 18.32 14.21
C PRO A 345 -12.92 17.93 15.65
N TRP A 346 -12.16 18.79 16.34
CA TRP A 346 -11.83 18.59 17.75
C TRP A 346 -13.02 18.89 18.65
N HIS A 347 -13.53 17.88 19.35
CA HIS A 347 -14.62 18.04 20.31
C HIS A 347 -14.17 17.89 21.78
N GLY A 348 -14.77 18.68 22.68
CA GLY A 348 -14.59 18.59 24.13
C GLY A 348 -13.13 18.52 24.58
N LYS A 349 -12.72 17.36 25.12
CA LYS A 349 -11.38 17.15 25.71
C LYS A 349 -10.39 16.44 24.76
N GLN A 350 -10.77 16.18 23.50
CA GLN A 350 -9.96 15.42 22.54
C GLN A 350 -8.60 16.08 22.25
N LYS A 351 -8.57 17.37 21.87
CA LYS A 351 -7.29 18.07 21.56
C LYS A 351 -6.35 18.08 22.76
N LEU A 352 -6.88 18.44 23.94
CA LEU A 352 -6.14 18.45 25.20
C LEU A 352 -5.58 17.07 25.59
N ALA A 353 -6.27 15.98 25.27
CA ALA A 353 -5.76 14.63 25.48
C ALA A 353 -4.62 14.29 24.51
N ALA A 354 -4.74 14.67 23.23
CA ALA A 354 -3.71 14.50 22.22
C ALA A 354 -2.44 15.33 22.49
N GLU A 355 -2.59 16.61 22.85
CA GLU A 355 -1.47 17.50 23.24
C GLU A 355 -0.70 16.95 24.45
N ARG A 356 -1.42 16.47 25.47
CA ARG A 356 -0.80 15.85 26.65
C ARG A 356 -0.12 14.54 26.31
N LEU A 357 -0.72 13.69 25.47
CA LEU A 357 -0.08 12.48 24.95
C LEU A 357 1.24 12.83 24.22
N TRP A 358 1.20 13.77 23.29
CA TRP A 358 2.38 14.25 22.56
C TRP A 358 3.48 14.73 23.51
N LYS A 359 3.14 15.54 24.52
CA LYS A 359 4.09 16.00 25.54
C LYS A 359 4.74 14.86 26.34
N TYR A 360 4.05 13.72 26.56
CA TYR A 360 4.65 12.54 27.22
C TYR A 360 5.42 11.62 26.26
N LEU A 361 5.23 11.74 24.94
CA LEU A 361 6.01 11.02 23.93
C LEU A 361 7.31 11.76 23.56
N CYS A 362 7.34 13.10 23.69
CA CYS A 362 8.53 13.92 23.49
C CYS A 362 9.48 13.96 24.72
N GLN A 363 9.14 13.29 25.83
CA GLN A 363 10.00 13.21 27.01
C GLN A 363 11.05 12.11 26.84
N SER A 364 12.33 12.47 26.96
CA SER A 364 13.48 11.54 26.87
C SER A 364 13.59 10.57 28.04
N ASN A 365 12.93 10.83 29.16
CA ASN A 365 12.96 9.98 30.35
C ASN A 365 11.89 8.87 30.26
N ASN A 366 12.32 7.66 29.92
CA ASN A 366 11.50 6.44 29.89
C ASN A 366 11.16 5.87 31.30
N SER A 367 10.88 6.73 32.28
CA SER A 367 10.43 6.29 33.61
C SER A 367 9.11 5.52 33.51
N ALA A 368 8.88 4.59 34.45
CA ALA A 368 7.60 3.89 34.58
C ALA A 368 6.41 4.86 34.67
N THR A 369 6.59 6.00 35.36
CA THR A 369 5.62 7.10 35.42
C THR A 369 5.33 7.68 34.04
N THR A 370 6.36 7.93 33.22
CA THR A 370 6.20 8.45 31.83
C THR A 370 5.38 7.47 31.00
N ILE A 371 5.74 6.18 31.02
CA ILE A 371 5.06 5.11 30.25
C ILE A 371 3.59 4.99 30.70
N ALA A 372 3.34 4.99 32.01
CA ALA A 372 1.98 4.99 32.56
C ALA A 372 1.17 6.22 32.14
N LYS A 373 1.78 7.42 32.06
CA LYS A 373 1.10 8.63 31.53
C LYS A 373 0.84 8.53 30.03
N GLN A 374 1.79 8.04 29.22
CA GLN A 374 1.56 7.81 27.78
C GLN A 374 0.32 6.91 27.57
N ARG A 375 0.31 5.72 28.19
CA ARG A 375 -0.83 4.78 28.15
C ARG A 375 -2.13 5.41 28.65
N THR A 376 -2.09 6.13 29.77
CA THR A 376 -3.24 6.87 30.31
C THR A 376 -3.83 7.85 29.30
N TYR A 377 -2.99 8.58 28.55
CA TYR A 377 -3.48 9.56 27.58
C TYR A 377 -3.89 8.95 26.23
N VAL A 378 -3.34 7.79 25.82
CA VAL A 378 -3.91 7.00 24.71
C VAL A 378 -5.33 6.54 25.04
N LEU A 379 -5.56 6.00 26.25
CA LEU A 379 -6.87 5.55 26.70
C LEU A 379 -7.86 6.73 26.87
N ARG A 380 -7.42 7.85 27.45
CA ARG A 380 -8.25 9.08 27.59
C ARG A 380 -8.62 9.72 26.26
N LEU A 381 -7.70 9.75 25.30
CA LEU A 381 -8.00 10.22 23.94
C LEU A 381 -8.99 9.27 23.26
N SER A 382 -8.79 7.95 23.39
CA SER A 382 -9.71 6.95 22.84
C SER A 382 -11.11 7.09 23.45
N HIS A 383 -11.22 7.28 24.76
CA HIS A 383 -12.49 7.59 25.44
C HIS A 383 -13.16 8.85 24.89
N ALA A 384 -12.42 9.96 24.79
CA ALA A 384 -12.96 11.22 24.28
C ALA A 384 -13.36 11.17 22.79
N LEU A 385 -12.85 10.22 22.01
CA LEU A 385 -13.23 9.96 20.62
C LEU A 385 -14.47 9.04 20.52
N ILE A 386 -14.57 8.03 21.38
CA ILE A 386 -15.69 7.07 21.39
C ILE A 386 -16.95 7.69 22.02
N CYS A 387 -16.80 8.33 23.18
CA CYS A 387 -17.90 8.87 23.98
C CYS A 387 -18.04 10.36 23.71
N GLN A 388 -18.56 10.68 22.52
CA GLN A 388 -18.82 12.03 22.04
C GLN A 388 -20.31 12.23 21.77
N GLU A 389 -20.89 13.28 22.38
CA GLU A 389 -22.21 13.80 21.99
C GLU A 389 -22.12 14.48 20.61
N LEU A 390 -23.13 14.25 19.76
CA LEU A 390 -23.18 14.71 18.36
C LEU A 390 -24.58 15.25 18.03
N TYR A 391 -24.63 16.44 17.44
CA TYR A 391 -25.88 17.16 17.20
C TYR A 391 -26.10 17.40 15.69
N GLY A 392 -26.74 16.43 15.03
CA GLY A 392 -27.20 16.53 13.64
C GLY A 392 -26.12 16.45 12.55
N GLN A 393 -24.87 16.83 12.84
CA GLN A 393 -23.75 16.80 11.88
C GLN A 393 -22.85 15.57 12.10
N PRO A 394 -22.80 14.60 11.17
CA PRO A 394 -21.98 13.40 11.35
C PRO A 394 -20.48 13.68 11.42
N PHE A 395 -20.00 14.69 10.69
CA PHE A 395 -18.57 15.00 10.55
C PHE A 395 -17.97 15.79 11.72
N ASP A 396 -18.80 16.23 12.68
CA ASP A 396 -18.31 16.73 13.97
C ASP A 396 -17.67 15.60 14.80
N SER A 397 -17.91 14.34 14.43
CA SER A 397 -17.17 13.19 14.93
C SER A 397 -15.84 13.03 14.20
N ALA A 398 -14.74 13.18 14.95
CA ALA A 398 -13.40 12.81 14.51
C ALA A 398 -13.31 11.35 14.00
N ILE A 399 -14.17 10.44 14.48
CA ILE A 399 -14.25 9.06 13.99
C ILE A 399 -14.88 8.99 12.58
N VAL A 400 -16.00 9.68 12.35
CA VAL A 400 -16.69 9.69 11.04
C VAL A 400 -15.85 10.40 9.99
N TYR A 401 -15.22 11.50 10.36
CA TYR A 401 -14.19 12.19 9.57
C TYR A 401 -13.06 11.22 9.18
N PHE A 402 -12.49 10.49 10.15
CA PHE A 402 -11.41 9.54 9.90
C PHE A 402 -11.85 8.37 9.01
N LEU A 403 -13.11 7.92 9.11
CA LEU A 403 -13.70 6.95 8.19
C LEU A 403 -13.78 7.48 6.75
N ALA A 404 -14.12 8.76 6.54
CA ALA A 404 -14.09 9.38 5.21
C ALA A 404 -12.67 9.44 4.64
N ALA A 405 -11.68 9.85 5.45
CA ALA A 405 -10.27 9.84 5.06
C ALA A 405 -9.76 8.41 4.76
N LEU A 406 -10.15 7.40 5.54
CA LEU A 406 -9.88 5.98 5.26
C LEU A 406 -10.52 5.52 3.94
N GLY A 407 -11.64 6.12 3.56
CA GLY A 407 -12.33 5.93 2.30
C GLY A 407 -11.47 6.25 1.08
N ILE A 408 -10.40 7.05 1.22
CA ILE A 408 -9.50 7.40 0.12
C ILE A 408 -8.57 6.20 -0.21
N HIS A 409 -8.41 5.93 -1.50
CA HIS A 409 -7.42 4.99 -2.02
C HIS A 409 -6.07 5.69 -2.27
N PRO A 410 -4.99 5.32 -1.56
CA PRO A 410 -3.77 6.13 -1.37
C PRO A 410 -2.87 6.26 -2.61
N GLU A 411 -3.26 5.67 -3.74
CA GLU A 411 -2.48 5.63 -4.99
C GLU A 411 -3.23 6.21 -6.19
N THR A 412 -4.56 6.28 -6.10
CA THR A 412 -5.44 6.74 -7.19
C THR A 412 -6.24 7.98 -6.82
N SER A 413 -6.22 8.39 -5.54
CA SER A 413 -7.06 9.48 -4.98
C SER A 413 -8.56 9.30 -5.24
N ARG A 414 -9.02 8.05 -5.45
CA ARG A 414 -10.44 7.69 -5.62
C ARG A 414 -11.01 7.11 -4.33
N LEU A 415 -12.32 7.20 -4.14
CA LEU A 415 -12.98 6.53 -3.01
C LEU A 415 -13.00 5.01 -3.18
N ARG A 416 -12.88 4.30 -2.06
CA ARG A 416 -13.05 2.85 -1.96
C ARG A 416 -14.50 2.47 -2.16
N THR A 417 -14.70 1.34 -2.83
CA THR A 417 -16.02 0.71 -2.96
C THR A 417 -16.44 0.10 -1.63
N ALA A 418 -17.74 0.07 -1.34
CA ALA A 418 -18.25 -0.37 -0.03
C ALA A 418 -17.71 -1.75 0.44
N PRO A 419 -17.62 -2.80 -0.40
CA PRO A 419 -17.04 -4.09 0.02
C PRO A 419 -15.57 -3.99 0.47
N LYS A 420 -14.77 -3.15 -0.20
CA LYS A 420 -13.36 -2.88 0.17
C LYS A 420 -13.22 -1.98 1.42
N PHE A 421 -14.32 -1.46 1.96
CA PHE A 421 -14.36 -0.65 3.17
C PHE A 421 -14.99 -1.38 4.37
N SER A 422 -15.94 -2.30 4.15
CA SER A 422 -16.65 -3.03 5.21
C SER A 422 -15.72 -3.73 6.21
N SER A 423 -14.58 -4.26 5.75
CA SER A 423 -13.56 -4.87 6.62
C SER A 423 -12.86 -3.85 7.52
N ILE A 424 -12.57 -2.64 7.01
CA ILE A 424 -11.97 -1.54 7.77
C ILE A 424 -12.97 -1.03 8.82
N LEU A 425 -14.25 -0.90 8.46
CA LEU A 425 -15.31 -0.50 9.39
C LEU A 425 -15.53 -1.55 10.49
N GLY A 426 -15.58 -2.85 10.13
CA GLY A 426 -15.69 -3.94 11.09
C GLY A 426 -14.50 -4.01 12.06
N ALA A 427 -13.29 -3.77 11.55
CA ALA A 427 -12.08 -3.64 12.36
C ALA A 427 -12.15 -2.46 13.35
N LEU A 428 -12.63 -1.29 12.90
CA LEU A 428 -12.82 -0.14 13.78
C LEU A 428 -13.86 -0.42 14.89
N VAL A 429 -15.03 -0.97 14.53
CA VAL A 429 -16.09 -1.32 15.50
C VAL A 429 -15.59 -2.36 16.52
N TYR A 430 -14.75 -3.31 16.10
CA TYR A 430 -14.10 -4.26 17.01
C TYR A 430 -13.19 -3.56 18.03
N CYS A 431 -12.36 -2.61 17.59
CA CYS A 431 -11.50 -1.83 18.50
C CYS A 431 -12.29 -0.89 19.42
N VAL A 432 -13.35 -0.24 18.93
CA VAL A 432 -14.26 0.57 19.77
C VAL A 432 -14.83 -0.28 20.90
N ARG A 433 -15.28 -1.51 20.60
CA ARG A 433 -15.80 -2.46 21.59
C ARG A 433 -14.73 -2.90 22.60
N ALA A 434 -13.56 -3.33 22.12
CA ALA A 434 -12.46 -3.73 23.00
C ALA A 434 -12.06 -2.58 23.95
N LEU A 435 -11.89 -1.37 23.43
CA LEU A 435 -11.48 -0.21 24.22
C LEU A 435 -12.59 0.30 25.16
N ALA A 436 -13.87 0.20 24.78
CA ALA A 436 -14.98 0.55 25.67
C ALA A 436 -14.95 -0.25 26.98
N ILE A 437 -14.54 -1.53 26.94
CA ILE A 437 -14.34 -2.31 28.16
C ILE A 437 -13.28 -1.67 29.05
N GLU A 438 -12.08 -1.38 28.55
CA GLU A 438 -11.02 -0.78 29.38
C GLU A 438 -11.24 0.71 29.72
N ILE A 439 -12.34 1.31 29.22
CA ILE A 439 -12.81 2.63 29.62
C ILE A 439 -13.74 2.53 30.84
N PHE A 440 -14.72 1.63 30.81
CA PHE A 440 -15.78 1.53 31.82
C PHE A 440 -15.56 0.41 32.86
N LEU A 441 -14.95 -0.70 32.43
CA LEU A 441 -14.75 -1.94 33.19
C LEU A 441 -13.27 -2.36 33.12
N LEU A 442 -12.34 -1.53 33.62
CA LEU A 442 -10.89 -1.81 33.67
C LEU A 442 -10.58 -3.17 34.34
N VAL A 443 -9.80 -4.07 33.68
CA VAL A 443 -9.48 -5.42 34.21
C VAL A 443 -9.11 -5.40 35.68
N ASP A 444 -8.10 -4.60 36.04
CA ASP A 444 -7.50 -4.53 37.38
C ASP A 444 -8.49 -4.12 38.48
N LYS A 445 -9.64 -3.56 38.10
CA LYS A 445 -10.67 -3.04 39.02
C LYS A 445 -11.93 -3.88 39.06
N ARG A 446 -12.12 -4.87 38.20
CA ARG A 446 -13.39 -5.64 38.13
C ARG A 446 -13.76 -6.38 39.41
N ALA A 447 -12.79 -6.65 40.29
CA ALA A 447 -13.05 -7.21 41.62
C ALA A 447 -13.56 -6.17 42.63
N GLU A 448 -13.35 -4.87 42.37
CA GLU A 448 -13.84 -3.72 43.16
C GLU A 448 -15.15 -3.15 42.59
N GLN A 449 -15.46 -3.44 41.31
CA GLN A 449 -16.66 -2.95 40.63
C GLN A 449 -17.91 -3.79 40.98
N GLY A 450 -19.03 -3.10 41.15
CA GLY A 450 -20.32 -3.70 41.49
C GLY A 450 -21.36 -3.61 40.38
N ALA A 451 -22.62 -3.71 40.80
CA ALA A 451 -23.77 -3.57 39.91
C ALA A 451 -23.91 -2.15 39.30
N VAL A 452 -23.35 -1.12 39.95
CA VAL A 452 -23.48 0.29 39.51
C VAL A 452 -22.62 0.56 38.27
N GLU A 453 -21.35 0.15 38.29
CA GLU A 453 -20.42 0.29 37.16
C GLU A 453 -20.87 -0.61 36.00
N THR A 454 -21.35 -1.82 36.31
CA THR A 454 -21.94 -2.72 35.33
C THR A 454 -23.19 -2.11 34.67
N LYS A 455 -24.03 -1.40 35.43
CA LYS A 455 -25.22 -0.70 34.91
C LYS A 455 -24.84 0.53 34.08
N SER A 456 -23.85 1.31 34.51
CA SER A 456 -23.32 2.46 33.75
C SER A 456 -22.60 2.09 32.44
N PHE A 457 -22.40 0.80 32.16
CA PHE A 457 -21.92 0.27 30.87
C PHE A 457 -23.07 -0.22 29.97
N LEU A 458 -24.29 -0.34 30.51
CA LEU A 458 -25.49 -0.81 29.81
C LEU A 458 -26.52 0.30 29.56
N GLU A 459 -26.26 1.51 30.05
CA GLU A 459 -27.02 2.74 29.82
C GLU A 459 -26.35 3.61 28.74
#